data_AF-A0A922VEF0-F1
#
_entry.id   AF-A0A922VEF0-F1
#
_cell.length_a   1.000
_cell.length_b   1.000
_cell.length_c   1.000
_cell.angle_alpha   90.00
_cell.angle_beta   90.00
_cell.angle_gamma   90.00
#
_symmetry.space_group_name_H-M   'P 1'
#
loop_
_entity.id
_entity.type
_entity.pdbx_description
1 polymer ?
#
loop_
_entity_poly.entity_id
_entity_poly.type
_entity_poly.pdbx_seq_one_letter_code
_entity_poly.pdbx_strand_id
1 'polypeptide(L)'
;MVDLSRRGALGALAAGAVAPPLLAQGLTRLGFVNGERALVGGFPEKGAMIVQRSRAPVLETPWDVYARGVFTPNDRFYVRWHYSDMPLSVDVAAFRLRIGGAVNAPRALSLAELLKLPRVEIAAVNQCAGNSRGHFTPRVAGAQWGH
;
A
#
# COMPACT_ATOMS: atom_id res chain seq x y z
N MET A 1 24.14 -45.05 13.43
CA MET A 1 23.73 -44.87 12.03
C MET A 1 22.28 -45.33 11.95
N VAL A 2 21.33 -44.38 12.03
CA VAL A 2 19.89 -44.70 12.13
C VAL A 2 19.34 -44.89 10.72
N ASP A 3 18.81 -46.08 10.46
CA ASP A 3 18.23 -46.49 9.18
C ASP A 3 16.83 -45.88 9.01
N LEU A 4 16.74 -44.73 8.33
CA LEU A 4 15.46 -44.15 7.95
C LEU A 4 14.94 -44.87 6.69
N SER A 5 14.00 -45.80 6.89
CA SER A 5 13.28 -46.41 5.77
C SER A 5 12.56 -45.33 4.95
N ARG A 6 12.56 -45.49 3.62
CA ARG A 6 11.87 -44.61 2.65
C ARG A 6 10.36 -44.44 2.93
N ARG A 7 9.76 -45.31 3.76
CA ARG A 7 8.34 -45.22 4.19
C ARG A 7 8.12 -44.27 5.38
N GLY A 8 9.16 -43.94 6.16
CA GLY A 8 9.07 -42.95 7.24
C GLY A 8 9.13 -41.48 6.77
N ALA A 9 9.66 -41.24 5.57
CA ALA A 9 9.81 -39.88 5.03
C ALA A 9 8.51 -39.28 4.47
N LEU A 10 7.45 -40.08 4.28
CA LEU A 10 6.15 -39.61 3.78
C LEU A 10 5.15 -39.24 4.91
N GLY A 11 5.47 -39.55 6.17
CA GLY A 11 4.62 -39.22 7.33
C GLY A 11 4.84 -37.81 7.91
N ALA A 12 5.92 -37.13 7.52
CA ALA A 12 6.32 -35.83 8.09
C ALA A 12 5.86 -34.60 7.27
N LEU A 13 5.05 -34.79 6.23
CA LEU A 13 4.45 -33.69 5.44
C LEU A 13 3.05 -33.29 5.93
N ALA A 14 2.54 -33.91 6.99
CA ALA A 14 1.20 -33.66 7.54
C ALA A 14 1.19 -32.79 8.81
N ALA A 15 2.33 -32.22 9.23
CA ALA A 15 2.34 -31.10 10.16
C ALA A 15 2.18 -29.82 9.33
N GLY A 16 0.94 -29.59 8.89
CA GLY A 16 0.55 -28.39 8.15
C GLY A 16 0.99 -27.16 8.91
N ALA A 17 2.01 -26.48 8.39
CA ALA A 17 2.10 -25.05 8.56
C ALA A 17 0.79 -24.51 7.99
N VAL A 18 -0.15 -24.18 8.87
CA VAL A 18 -1.27 -23.32 8.56
C VAL A 18 -0.64 -22.01 8.12
N ALA A 19 -0.30 -21.91 6.84
CA ALA A 19 -0.21 -20.61 6.21
C ALA A 19 -1.56 -19.96 6.53
N PRO A 20 -1.61 -18.79 7.20
CA PRO A 20 -2.87 -18.09 7.37
C PRO A 20 -3.51 -18.06 5.99
N PRO A 21 -4.82 -18.37 5.88
CA PRO A 21 -5.46 -18.44 4.58
C PRO A 21 -5.09 -17.15 3.86
N LEU A 22 -4.54 -17.28 2.65
CA LEU A 22 -4.44 -16.16 1.71
C LEU A 22 -5.82 -15.53 1.72
N LEU A 23 -5.92 -14.41 2.44
CA LEU A 23 -7.16 -13.76 2.85
C LEU A 23 -8.05 -13.66 1.62
N ALA A 24 -9.32 -14.09 1.77
CA ALA A 24 -10.33 -14.16 0.72
C ALA A 24 -10.03 -13.17 -0.43
N GLN A 25 -9.48 -13.69 -1.54
CA GLN A 25 -9.14 -12.90 -2.70
C GLN A 25 -10.46 -12.61 -3.43
N GLY A 26 -11.00 -11.41 -3.22
CA GLY A 26 -12.07 -10.91 -4.06
C GLY A 26 -11.51 -10.51 -5.42
N LEU A 27 -12.35 -10.49 -6.45
CA LEU A 27 -12.07 -9.80 -7.70
C LEU A 27 -13.02 -8.62 -7.81
N THR A 28 -12.54 -7.52 -8.40
CA THR A 28 -13.37 -6.38 -8.79
C THR A 28 -13.12 -6.04 -10.24
N ARG A 29 -14.16 -5.52 -10.91
CA ARG A 29 -14.11 -5.12 -12.32
C ARG A 29 -14.21 -3.61 -12.41
N LEU A 30 -13.14 -2.96 -12.87
CA LEU A 30 -13.03 -1.49 -12.93
C LEU A 30 -13.71 -0.85 -14.16
N GLY A 31 -14.59 -1.57 -14.86
CA GLY A 31 -15.38 -0.99 -15.95
C GLY A 31 -14.62 -0.63 -17.24
N PHE A 32 -13.42 -1.17 -17.46
CA PHE A 32 -12.67 -1.01 -18.70
C PHE A 32 -12.03 -2.33 -19.18
N VAL A 33 -11.55 -2.36 -20.43
CA VAL A 33 -10.92 -3.55 -21.04
C VAL A 33 -9.68 -3.97 -20.23
N ASN A 34 -9.60 -5.24 -19.83
CA ASN A 34 -8.55 -5.74 -18.92
C ASN A 34 -8.51 -4.99 -17.56
N GLY A 35 -9.70 -4.67 -17.02
CA GLY A 35 -9.90 -3.98 -15.75
C GLY A 35 -10.23 -4.87 -14.55
N GLU A 36 -10.08 -6.19 -14.66
CA GLU A 36 -10.23 -7.08 -13.50
C GLU A 36 -9.01 -6.96 -12.58
N ARG A 37 -9.24 -6.76 -11.28
CA ARG A 37 -8.19 -6.58 -10.27
C ARG A 37 -8.52 -7.38 -9.02
N ALA A 38 -7.47 -7.80 -8.33
CA ALA A 38 -7.60 -8.42 -7.03
C ALA A 38 -8.05 -7.39 -5.99
N LEU A 39 -9.08 -7.72 -5.21
CA LEU A 39 -9.52 -7.02 -4.03
C LEU A 39 -9.05 -7.82 -2.81
N VAL A 40 -8.00 -7.33 -2.15
CA VAL A 40 -7.24 -8.10 -1.16
C VAL A 40 -7.16 -7.32 0.14
N GLY A 41 -7.48 -7.99 1.25
CA GLY A 41 -7.13 -7.52 2.60
C GLY A 41 -5.75 -8.01 3.04
N GLY A 42 -5.25 -7.48 4.16
CA GLY A 42 -4.03 -8.00 4.80
C GLY A 42 -2.74 -7.26 4.49
N PHE A 43 -2.80 -6.13 3.78
CA PHE A 43 -1.74 -5.15 3.90
C PHE A 43 -1.76 -4.59 5.34
N PRO A 44 -0.60 -4.44 6.01
CA PRO A 44 -0.55 -3.87 7.35
C PRO A 44 -1.31 -2.54 7.42
N GLU A 45 -2.16 -2.39 8.44
CA GLU A 45 -2.99 -1.19 8.69
C GLU A 45 -4.00 -0.84 7.57
N LYS A 46 -4.25 -1.75 6.64
CA LYS A 46 -5.23 -1.55 5.55
C LYS A 46 -6.35 -2.58 5.60
N GLY A 47 -7.56 -2.11 5.28
CA GLY A 47 -8.67 -2.97 4.95
C GLY A 47 -8.50 -3.61 3.57
N ALA A 48 -9.60 -4.11 2.99
CA ALA A 48 -9.57 -4.63 1.61
C ALA A 48 -9.29 -3.50 0.61
N MET A 49 -8.30 -3.69 -0.26
CA MET A 49 -7.85 -2.73 -1.26
C MET A 49 -7.75 -3.37 -2.64
N ILE A 50 -7.95 -2.57 -3.69
CA ILE A 50 -7.80 -3.00 -5.08
C ILE A 50 -6.31 -2.95 -5.44
N VAL A 51 -5.72 -4.08 -5.79
CA VAL A 51 -4.27 -4.18 -6.02
C VAL A 51 -3.95 -3.90 -7.48
N GLN A 52 -3.28 -2.78 -7.73
CA GLN A 52 -2.70 -2.48 -9.05
C GLN A 52 -1.27 -3.04 -9.17
N ARG A 53 -0.53 -3.05 -8.05
CA ARG A 53 0.83 -3.61 -7.95
C ARG A 53 1.17 -3.92 -6.49
N SER A 54 1.80 -5.06 -6.21
CA SER A 54 2.17 -5.48 -4.85
C SER A 54 3.59 -5.04 -4.43
N ARG A 55 4.61 -5.22 -5.27
CA ARG A 55 5.97 -4.72 -5.03
C ARG A 55 6.04 -3.22 -5.31
N ALA A 56 6.53 -2.43 -4.35
CA ALA A 56 6.26 -0.99 -4.28
C ALA A 56 4.74 -0.74 -4.35
N PRO A 57 3.99 -0.98 -3.24
CA PRO A 57 2.55 -1.12 -3.28
C PRO A 57 1.82 0.02 -4.00
N VAL A 58 0.87 -0.36 -4.84
CA VAL A 58 -0.09 0.54 -5.47
C VAL A 58 -1.48 -0.04 -5.22
N LEU A 59 -2.20 0.61 -4.32
CA LEU A 59 -3.46 0.15 -3.76
C LEU A 59 -4.53 1.21 -4.01
N GLU A 60 -5.62 0.82 -4.66
CA GLU A 60 -6.77 1.66 -4.97
C GLU A 60 -7.90 1.41 -3.98
N THR A 61 -8.53 2.49 -3.54
CA THR A 61 -9.65 2.47 -2.61
C THR A 61 -10.88 1.85 -3.29
N PRO A 62 -11.57 0.86 -2.72
CA PRO A 62 -12.83 0.37 -3.29
C PRO A 62 -13.89 1.47 -3.39
N TRP A 63 -14.64 1.51 -4.50
CA TRP A 63 -15.57 2.61 -4.81
C TRP A 63 -16.63 2.83 -3.72
N ASP A 64 -17.11 1.75 -3.10
CA ASP A 64 -18.12 1.80 -2.05
C ASP A 64 -17.64 2.54 -0.79
N VAL A 65 -16.33 2.74 -0.61
CA VAL A 65 -15.78 3.53 0.50
C VAL A 65 -16.17 5.01 0.39
N TYR A 66 -16.21 5.59 -0.82
CA TYR A 66 -16.53 7.00 -1.01
C TYR A 66 -17.98 7.34 -0.64
N ALA A 67 -18.87 6.34 -0.62
CA ALA A 67 -20.26 6.51 -0.20
C ALA A 67 -20.45 6.55 1.33
N ARG A 68 -19.41 6.23 2.11
CA ARG A 68 -19.51 6.06 3.58
C ARG A 68 -19.33 7.37 4.35
N GLY A 69 -18.76 8.39 3.74
CA GLY A 69 -18.50 9.67 4.39
C GLY A 69 -17.57 10.58 3.59
N VAL A 70 -17.45 11.83 4.03
CA VAL A 70 -16.63 12.86 3.37
C VAL A 70 -15.13 12.56 3.48
N PHE A 71 -14.69 12.00 4.61
CA PHE A 71 -13.29 11.65 4.83
C PHE A 71 -13.08 10.15 4.60
N THR A 72 -12.24 9.82 3.63
CA THR A 72 -11.79 8.43 3.42
C THR A 72 -11.06 7.93 4.67
N PRO A 73 -11.49 6.82 5.30
CA PRO A 73 -10.81 6.25 6.45
C PRO A 73 -9.33 5.92 6.16
N ASN A 74 -8.45 6.05 7.16
CA ASN A 74 -7.01 5.81 6.99
C ASN A 74 -6.69 4.40 6.47
N ASP A 75 -7.43 3.39 6.93
CA ASP A 75 -7.30 1.99 6.49
C ASP A 75 -7.80 1.75 5.05
N ARG A 76 -8.47 2.74 4.45
CA ARG A 76 -9.00 2.71 3.08
C ARG A 76 -8.40 3.78 2.17
N PHE A 77 -7.55 4.66 2.67
CA PHE A 77 -6.87 5.66 1.85
C PHE A 77 -5.91 4.99 0.85
N TYR A 78 -5.95 5.42 -0.41
CA TYR A 78 -5.13 4.82 -1.47
C TYR A 78 -3.63 4.87 -1.17
N VAL A 79 -2.86 3.98 -1.77
CA VAL A 79 -1.40 3.94 -1.64
C VAL A 79 -0.78 4.02 -3.04
N ARG A 80 0.19 4.91 -3.21
CA ARG A 80 0.97 5.04 -4.44
C ARG A 80 2.45 5.12 -4.08
N TRP A 81 3.16 4.01 -4.22
CA TRP A 81 4.60 3.98 -4.06
C TRP A 81 5.31 3.80 -5.41
N HIS A 82 6.57 4.22 -5.53
CA HIS A 82 7.34 4.14 -6.79
C HIS A 82 8.46 3.10 -6.75
N TYR A 83 9.22 3.05 -5.65
CA TYR A 83 10.45 2.23 -5.55
C TYR A 83 10.30 1.07 -4.58
N SER A 84 10.91 -0.08 -4.87
CA SER A 84 10.70 -1.27 -4.02
C SER A 84 11.46 -1.27 -2.70
N ASP A 85 12.29 -0.28 -2.46
CA ASP A 85 13.16 -0.09 -1.29
C ASP A 85 12.52 0.79 -0.20
N MET A 86 11.18 0.77 -0.09
CA MET A 86 10.50 1.58 0.92
C MET A 86 10.96 1.21 2.34
N PRO A 87 11.16 2.20 3.23
CA PRO A 87 11.50 1.91 4.61
C PRO A 87 10.34 1.16 5.28
N LEU A 88 10.63 -0.02 5.82
CA LEU A 88 9.66 -0.82 6.60
C LEU A 88 9.71 -0.50 8.09
N SER A 89 10.73 0.26 8.52
CA SER A 89 10.86 0.79 9.86
C SER A 89 11.59 2.13 9.79
N VAL A 90 11.28 3.02 10.72
CA VAL A 90 11.92 4.33 10.84
C VAL A 90 12.22 4.59 12.31
N ASP A 91 13.47 4.88 12.64
CA ASP A 91 13.82 5.42 13.96
C ASP A 91 13.39 6.89 14.01
N VAL A 92 12.31 7.14 14.73
CA VAL A 92 11.70 8.45 14.87
C VAL A 92 12.59 9.43 15.64
N ALA A 93 13.41 8.94 16.57
CA ALA A 93 14.32 9.77 17.35
C ALA A 93 15.55 10.20 16.51
N ALA A 94 16.02 9.32 15.64
CA ALA A 94 17.12 9.60 14.71
C ALA A 94 16.68 10.37 13.45
N PHE A 95 15.40 10.33 13.07
CA PHE A 95 14.88 11.01 11.88
C PHE A 95 15.20 12.52 11.88
N ARG A 96 15.60 13.03 10.71
CA ARG A 96 15.83 14.47 10.48
C ARG A 96 15.24 14.92 9.14
N LEU A 97 14.35 15.91 9.18
CA LEU A 97 13.92 16.66 7.99
C LEU A 97 15.00 17.69 7.63
N ARG A 98 15.67 17.50 6.49
CA ARG A 98 16.71 18.41 6.02
C ARG A 98 16.10 19.49 5.12
N ILE A 99 16.38 20.74 5.45
CA ILE A 99 15.99 21.95 4.69
C ILE A 99 17.28 22.55 4.12
N GLY A 100 17.37 22.67 2.80
CA GLY A 100 18.52 23.21 2.07
C GLY A 100 18.10 23.94 0.80
N GLY A 101 19.06 24.20 -0.10
CA GLY A 101 18.83 24.98 -1.33
C GLY A 101 19.07 26.47 -1.12
N ALA A 102 18.19 27.32 -1.66
CA ALA A 102 18.28 28.78 -1.54
C ALA A 102 17.80 29.28 -0.17
N VAL A 103 18.56 28.98 0.87
CA VAL A 103 18.29 29.36 2.26
C VAL A 103 19.54 30.01 2.87
N ASN A 104 19.35 30.98 3.77
CA ASN A 104 20.47 31.65 4.44
C ASN A 104 21.34 30.66 5.25
N ALA A 105 20.69 29.68 5.89
CA ALA A 105 21.37 28.63 6.65
C ALA A 105 20.58 27.31 6.53
N PRO A 106 21.21 26.22 6.05
CA PRO A 106 20.60 24.90 6.07
C PRO A 106 20.21 24.45 7.48
N ARG A 107 19.14 23.66 7.59
CA ARG A 107 18.62 23.15 8.86
C ARG A 107 18.29 21.66 8.78
N ALA A 108 18.40 20.97 9.89
CA ALA A 108 17.98 19.57 10.03
C ALA A 108 17.10 19.46 11.29
N LEU A 109 15.79 19.34 11.10
CA LEU A 109 14.81 19.32 12.19
C LEU A 109 14.47 17.89 12.59
N SER A 110 14.50 17.60 13.89
CA SER A 110 13.93 16.39 14.46
C SER A 110 12.40 16.42 14.42
N LEU A 111 11.75 15.25 14.56
CA LEU A 111 10.28 15.23 14.68
C LEU A 111 9.80 16.00 15.91
N ALA A 112 10.53 15.94 17.03
CA ALA A 112 10.18 16.66 18.25
C ALA A 112 10.21 18.19 18.07
N GLU A 113 11.11 18.72 17.24
CA GLU A 113 11.13 20.14 16.88
C GLU A 113 9.97 20.50 15.96
N LEU A 114 9.66 19.66 14.97
CA LEU A 114 8.52 19.88 14.07
C LEU A 114 7.19 19.94 14.83
N LEU A 115 6.99 19.06 15.82
CA LEU A 115 5.77 19.02 16.63
C LEU A 115 5.59 20.23 17.57
N LYS A 116 6.63 21.04 17.78
CA LYS A 116 6.55 22.30 18.55
C LYS A 116 6.13 23.50 17.69
N LEU A 117 6.13 23.36 16.37
CA LEU A 117 5.68 24.42 15.47
C LEU A 117 4.16 24.62 15.58
N PRO A 118 3.63 25.80 15.24
CA PRO A 118 2.18 26.02 15.19
C PRO A 118 1.49 24.99 14.30
N ARG A 119 0.45 24.35 14.83
CA ARG A 119 -0.33 23.33 14.12
C ARG A 119 -1.33 24.00 13.18
N VAL A 120 -1.38 23.51 11.94
CA VAL A 120 -2.37 23.88 10.93
C VAL A 120 -3.10 22.62 10.49
N GLU A 121 -4.43 22.66 10.42
CA GLU A 121 -5.27 21.55 9.97
C GLU A 121 -6.04 21.94 8.71
N ILE A 122 -5.99 21.08 7.69
CA ILE A 122 -6.62 21.32 6.38
C ILE A 122 -7.27 20.03 5.91
N ALA A 123 -8.54 20.10 5.55
CA ALA A 123 -9.21 19.05 4.78
C ALA A 123 -8.81 19.19 3.30
N ALA A 124 -8.02 18.25 2.78
CA ALA A 124 -7.52 18.27 1.41
C ALA A 124 -7.69 16.92 0.73
N VAL A 125 -8.04 16.94 -0.55
CA VAL A 125 -8.05 15.74 -1.40
C VAL A 125 -6.65 15.50 -1.93
N ASN A 126 -6.13 14.29 -1.77
CA ASN A 126 -4.93 13.83 -2.45
C ASN A 126 -5.35 12.94 -3.62
N GLN A 127 -5.09 13.38 -4.85
CA GLN A 127 -5.43 12.64 -6.07
C GLN A 127 -4.17 12.31 -6.85
N CYS A 128 -4.00 11.04 -7.21
CA CYS A 128 -2.93 10.61 -8.10
C CYS A 128 -3.16 11.20 -9.50
N ALA A 129 -2.15 11.80 -10.14
CA ALA A 129 -2.26 12.26 -11.53
C ALA A 129 -2.64 11.15 -12.54
N GLY A 130 -2.52 9.87 -12.15
CA GLY A 130 -2.95 8.72 -12.94
C GLY A 130 -4.36 8.23 -12.66
N ASN A 131 -5.16 8.95 -11.85
CA ASN A 131 -6.55 8.61 -11.57
C ASN A 131 -7.30 8.33 -12.86
N SER A 132 -8.15 7.29 -12.87
CA SER A 132 -8.97 6.93 -14.04
C SER A 132 -8.21 6.63 -15.34
N ARG A 133 -6.88 6.42 -15.29
CA ARG A 133 -6.08 6.06 -16.48
C ARG A 133 -6.65 4.85 -17.24
N GLY A 134 -7.26 3.88 -16.54
CA GLY A 134 -7.85 2.70 -17.15
C GLY A 134 -8.91 3.00 -18.20
N HIS A 135 -9.51 4.19 -18.16
CA HIS A 135 -10.57 4.64 -19.07
C HIS A 135 -10.06 5.40 -20.31
N PHE A 136 -8.75 5.63 -20.44
CA PHE A 136 -8.19 6.33 -21.61
C PHE A 136 -8.34 5.49 -22.89
N THR A 137 -8.70 6.16 -23.99
CA THR A 137 -8.76 5.58 -25.34
C THR A 137 -7.97 6.46 -26.32
N PRO A 138 -6.86 5.99 -26.92
CA PRO A 138 -6.27 4.66 -26.74
C PRO A 138 -5.67 4.46 -25.35
N ARG A 139 -5.44 3.19 -24.97
CA ARG A 139 -4.82 2.84 -23.69
C ARG A 139 -3.39 3.37 -23.60
N VAL A 140 -3.01 3.84 -22.41
CA VAL A 140 -1.68 4.40 -22.15
C VAL A 140 -0.98 3.66 -21.01
N ALA A 141 0.35 3.68 -21.02
CA ALA A 141 1.18 2.97 -20.05
C ALA A 141 1.02 3.51 -18.60
N GLY A 142 1.27 2.64 -17.62
CA GLY A 142 1.23 2.95 -16.20
C GLY A 142 0.23 2.08 -15.42
N ALA A 143 0.09 2.32 -14.12
CA ALA A 143 -0.94 1.68 -13.30
C ALA A 143 -2.32 2.10 -13.82
N GLN A 144 -3.20 1.11 -14.01
CA GLN A 144 -4.49 1.27 -14.69
C GLN A 144 -5.59 1.47 -13.64
N TRP A 145 -5.60 2.65 -13.03
CA TRP A 145 -6.58 3.07 -12.02
C TRP A 145 -8.00 3.14 -12.60
N GLY A 146 -9.00 2.73 -11.82
CA GLY A 146 -10.42 2.93 -12.16
C GLY A 146 -10.90 4.33 -11.81
N HIS A 147 -10.54 4.79 -10.61
CA HIS A 147 -10.98 6.08 -10.06
C HIS A 147 -10.04 6.61 -8.99
#